data_AF-A0AAU8FRC2-F1
#
_entry.id   AF-A0AAU8FRC2-F1
#
_cell.length_a   1.000
_cell.length_b   1.000
_cell.length_c   1.000
_cell.angle_alpha   90.00
_cell.angle_beta   90.00
_cell.angle_gamma   90.00
#
_symmetry.space_group_name_H-M   'P 1'
#
loop_
_entity.id
_entity.type
_entity.pdbx_description
1 polymer ?
#
loop_
_entity_poly.entity_id
_entity_poly.type
_entity_poly.pdbx_seq_one_letter_code
_entity_poly.pdbx_strand_id
1 'polypeptide(L)'
;MKRTPVRAWKHCQDPGGIPVVAALQKEYGVRVQLLGTNDLKSARLYPKEREILDAYAYSARSNTQAGDNLQQLNDTLLVYNAPVSAESIICKKCMAGQDTTFAVWRLLFNKKEIIRKLDAKQLKD
;
A
#
# COMPACT_ATOMS: atom_id res chain seq x y z
N MET A 1 8.64 24.81 12.64
CA MET A 1 8.74 23.36 12.95
C MET A 1 9.78 22.73 12.02
N LYS A 2 10.96 22.38 12.52
CA LYS A 2 12.02 21.73 11.71
C LYS A 2 11.62 20.27 11.45
N ARG A 3 11.36 19.90 10.19
CA ARG A 3 11.09 18.50 9.79
C ARG A 3 12.41 17.72 9.83
N THR A 4 12.62 16.96 10.90
CA THR A 4 13.83 16.13 11.05
C THR A 4 13.83 15.00 10.01
N PRO A 5 14.90 14.79 9.23
CA PRO A 5 14.97 13.81 8.13
C PRO A 5 14.59 12.37 8.55
N VAL A 6 14.93 11.99 9.78
CA VAL A 6 14.66 10.66 10.36
C VAL A 6 13.17 10.35 10.48
N ARG A 7 12.32 11.36 10.75
CA ARG A 7 10.86 11.15 10.82
C ARG A 7 10.25 10.89 9.44
N ALA A 8 10.78 11.53 8.40
CA ALA A 8 10.27 11.39 7.04
C ALA A 8 10.46 9.97 6.49
N TRP A 9 11.61 9.34 6.75
CA TRP A 9 11.87 7.96 6.34
C TRP A 9 10.99 6.93 7.07
N LYS A 10 10.74 7.14 8.37
CA LYS A 10 9.83 6.26 9.13
C LYS A 10 8.42 6.20 8.53
N HIS A 11 7.93 7.30 7.98
CA HIS A 11 6.63 7.34 7.31
C HIS A 11 6.60 6.61 5.96
N CYS A 12 7.75 6.39 5.32
CA CYS A 12 7.81 5.53 4.14
C CYS A 12 7.59 4.05 4.51
N GLN A 13 8.09 3.62 5.67
CA GLN A 13 7.95 2.24 6.15
C GLN A 13 6.60 1.99 6.83
N ASP A 14 6.06 3.02 7.49
CA ASP A 14 4.77 2.98 8.16
C ASP A 14 3.97 4.27 7.87
N PRO A 15 3.25 4.32 6.73
CA PRO A 15 2.35 5.43 6.41
C PRO A 15 1.28 5.67 7.48
N GLY A 16 0.91 4.64 8.26
CA GLY A 16 -0.03 4.73 9.37
C GLY A 16 0.44 5.65 10.49
N GLY A 17 1.74 5.97 10.57
CA GLY A 17 2.24 6.99 11.48
C GLY A 17 1.87 8.43 11.10
N ILE A 18 1.29 8.67 9.91
CA ILE A 18 0.80 9.98 9.48
C ILE A 18 -0.65 10.14 9.97
N PRO A 19 -1.00 11.19 10.74
CA PRO A 19 -2.33 11.30 11.36
C PRO A 19 -3.52 11.18 10.41
N VAL A 20 -3.44 11.78 9.21
CA VAL A 20 -4.52 11.67 8.22
C VAL A 20 -4.66 10.25 7.67
N VAL A 21 -3.55 9.54 7.45
CA VAL A 21 -3.58 8.15 7.01
C VAL A 21 -4.13 7.27 8.12
N ALA A 22 -3.70 7.48 9.36
CA ALA A 22 -4.24 6.77 10.52
C ALA A 22 -5.76 6.92 10.64
N ALA A 23 -6.26 8.14 10.46
CA ALA A 23 -7.69 8.44 10.47
C ALA A 23 -8.43 7.68 9.35
N LEU A 24 -7.93 7.71 8.12
CA LEU A 24 -8.52 6.98 6.98
C LEU A 24 -8.52 5.47 7.21
N GLN A 25 -7.42 4.91 7.71
CA GLN A 25 -7.33 3.49 8.04
C GLN A 25 -8.39 3.09 9.07
N LYS A 26 -8.55 3.90 10.12
CA LYS A 26 -9.54 3.67 11.17
C LYS A 26 -10.96 3.80 10.65
N GLU A 27 -11.24 4.85 9.87
CA GLU A 27 -12.58 5.14 9.37
C GLU A 27 -13.07 4.03 8.45
N TYR A 28 -12.26 3.65 7.46
CA TYR A 28 -12.66 2.72 6.41
C TYR A 28 -12.28 1.26 6.66
N GLY A 29 -11.60 0.94 7.76
CA GLY A 29 -11.15 -0.44 8.02
C GLY A 29 -10.18 -0.94 6.94
N VAL A 30 -9.31 -0.03 6.48
CA VAL A 30 -8.31 -0.28 5.44
C VAL A 30 -6.92 -0.19 6.05
N ARG A 31 -5.99 -1.04 5.59
CA ARG A 31 -4.57 -0.88 5.89
C ARG A 31 -3.86 -0.29 4.67
N VAL A 32 -3.17 0.83 4.88
CA VAL A 32 -2.45 1.59 3.86
C VAL A 32 -0.95 1.34 4.06
N GLN A 33 -0.29 0.84 3.03
CA GLN A 33 1.15 0.60 3.05
C GLN A 33 1.79 1.06 1.75
N LEU A 34 3.06 1.42 1.82
CA LEU A 34 3.91 1.64 0.67
C LEU A 34 4.86 0.44 0.58
N LEU A 35 4.85 -0.25 -0.55
CA LEU A 35 5.72 -1.40 -0.82
C LEU A 35 6.76 -1.06 -1.88
N GLY A 36 7.90 -1.74 -1.84
CA GLY A 36 8.96 -1.63 -2.86
C GLY A 36 9.82 -2.90 -2.93
N THR A 37 11.04 -2.76 -3.45
CA THR A 37 11.94 -3.90 -3.70
C THR A 37 12.25 -4.72 -2.44
N ASN A 38 12.34 -4.05 -1.29
CA ASN A 38 12.60 -4.72 0.00
C ASN A 38 11.45 -5.63 0.46
N ASP A 39 10.25 -5.48 -0.11
CA ASP A 39 9.07 -6.27 0.27
C ASP A 39 8.85 -7.50 -0.62
N LEU A 40 9.59 -7.67 -1.72
CA LEU A 40 9.44 -8.79 -2.66
C LEU A 40 9.52 -10.16 -1.99
N LYS A 41 10.35 -10.28 -0.95
CA LYS A 41 10.55 -11.52 -0.18
C LYS A 41 9.90 -11.46 1.21
N SER A 42 9.03 -10.48 1.45
CA SER A 42 8.41 -10.28 2.77
C SER A 42 7.47 -11.45 3.11
N ALA A 43 7.77 -12.15 4.20
CA ALA A 43 6.90 -13.19 4.76
C ALA A 43 5.57 -12.63 5.32
N ARG A 44 5.46 -11.30 5.48
CA ARG A 44 4.23 -10.63 5.94
C ARG A 44 3.17 -10.50 4.84
N LEU A 45 3.56 -10.70 3.58
CA LEU A 45 2.67 -10.64 2.43
C LEU A 45 2.14 -12.05 2.09
N TYR A 46 0.91 -12.13 1.57
CA TYR A 46 0.40 -13.38 1.02
C TYR A 46 1.19 -13.78 -0.24
N PRO A 47 1.26 -15.07 -0.61
CA PRO A 47 1.94 -15.51 -1.83
C PRO A 47 1.50 -14.74 -3.08
N LYS A 48 0.19 -14.53 -3.23
CA LYS A 48 -0.39 -13.78 -4.34
C LYS A 48 0.08 -12.33 -4.41
N GLU A 49 0.32 -11.71 -3.26
CA GLU A 49 0.81 -10.32 -3.21
C GLU A 49 2.26 -10.22 -3.63
N ARG A 50 3.09 -11.22 -3.29
CA ARG A 50 4.47 -11.27 -3.78
C ARG A 50 4.52 -11.42 -5.29
N GLU A 51 3.68 -12.28 -5.87
CA GLU A 51 3.55 -12.41 -7.33
C GLU A 51 3.18 -11.08 -7.99
N ILE A 52 2.21 -10.36 -7.43
CA ILE A 52 1.78 -9.04 -7.92
C ILE A 52 2.94 -8.04 -7.81
N LEU A 53 3.67 -8.05 -6.69
CA LEU A 53 4.79 -7.14 -6.46
C LEU A 53 5.98 -7.45 -7.39
N ASP A 54 6.25 -8.72 -7.68
CA ASP A 54 7.23 -9.16 -8.69
C ASP A 54 6.84 -8.64 -10.08
N ALA A 55 5.56 -8.67 -10.44
CA ALA A 55 5.08 -8.11 -11.71
C ALA A 55 5.32 -6.59 -11.78
N TYR A 56 5.06 -5.84 -10.71
CA TYR A 56 5.39 -4.41 -10.64
C TYR A 56 6.90 -4.14 -10.75
N ALA A 57 7.73 -4.94 -10.08
CA ALA A 57 9.19 -4.83 -10.19
C ALA A 57 9.68 -5.11 -11.61
N TYR A 58 9.10 -6.12 -12.27
CA TYR A 58 9.38 -6.42 -13.68
C TYR A 58 8.97 -5.26 -14.60
N SER A 59 7.79 -4.68 -14.40
CA SER A 59 7.35 -3.51 -15.17
C SER A 59 8.29 -2.32 -15.01
N ALA A 60 8.74 -2.04 -13.79
CA ALA A 60 9.72 -0.99 -13.53
C ALA A 60 11.06 -1.23 -14.25
N ARG A 61 11.57 -2.48 -14.25
CA ARG A 61 12.82 -2.84 -14.95
C ARG A 61 12.69 -2.76 -16.48
N SER A 62 11.52 -3.06 -17.00
CA SER A 62 11.24 -3.02 -18.44
C SER A 62 10.80 -1.64 -18.94
N ASN A 63 10.77 -0.62 -18.08
CA ASN A 63 10.24 0.71 -18.38
C ASN A 63 8.79 0.67 -18.93
N THR A 64 8.00 -0.31 -18.48
CA THR A 64 6.58 -0.41 -18.84
C THR A 64 5.72 0.15 -17.72
N GLN A 65 4.66 0.87 -18.10
CA GLN A 65 3.72 1.39 -17.13
C GLN A 65 2.83 0.25 -16.62
N ALA A 66 2.97 -0.09 -15.35
CA ALA A 66 2.01 -0.96 -14.69
C ALA A 66 0.73 -0.16 -14.38
N GLY A 67 -0.41 -0.85 -14.41
CA GLY A 67 -1.69 -0.31 -14.00
C GLY A 67 -2.04 -0.66 -12.56
N ASP A 68 -3.19 -0.17 -12.12
CA ASP A 68 -3.79 -0.57 -10.87
C ASP A 68 -4.20 -2.04 -10.90
N ASN A 69 -4.23 -2.68 -9.73
CA ASN A 69 -4.58 -4.08 -9.59
C ASN A 69 -5.47 -4.30 -8.37
N LEU A 70 -6.68 -4.84 -8.59
CA LEU A 70 -7.58 -5.28 -7.52
C LEU A 70 -7.64 -6.80 -7.52
N GLN A 71 -7.36 -7.42 -6.38
CA GLN A 71 -7.31 -8.87 -6.22
C GLN A 71 -7.94 -9.31 -4.91
N GLN A 72 -8.53 -10.50 -4.94
CA GLN A 72 -8.96 -11.19 -3.73
C GLN A 72 -7.84 -12.11 -3.25
N LEU A 73 -7.44 -11.97 -1.97
CA LEU A 73 -6.39 -12.80 -1.38
C LEU A 73 -6.94 -14.07 -0.73
N ASN A 74 -8.15 -13.97 -0.19
CA ASN A 74 -8.95 -15.07 0.35
C ASN A 74 -10.40 -14.60 0.46
N ASP A 75 -11.28 -15.40 1.06
CA ASP A 75 -12.71 -15.10 1.21
C ASP A 75 -13.00 -13.72 1.82
N THR A 76 -12.12 -13.26 2.72
CA THR A 76 -12.34 -12.06 3.54
C THR A 76 -11.45 -10.87 3.19
N LEU A 77 -10.37 -11.07 2.44
CA LEU A 77 -9.38 -10.03 2.15
C LEU A 77 -9.37 -9.65 0.68
N LEU A 78 -9.45 -8.35 0.43
CA LEU A 78 -9.22 -7.72 -0.88
C LEU A 78 -7.99 -6.83 -0.79
N VAL A 79 -7.15 -6.85 -1.82
CA VAL A 79 -6.02 -5.94 -1.95
C VAL A 79 -6.18 -5.12 -3.22
N TYR A 80 -6.02 -3.82 -3.10
CA TYR A 80 -5.87 -2.91 -4.22
C TYR A 80 -4.45 -2.36 -4.21
N ASN A 81 -3.78 -2.46 -5.35
CA ASN A 81 -2.43 -1.97 -5.57
C ASN A 81 -2.46 -0.86 -6.62
N ALA A 82 -1.78 0.25 -6.36
CA ALA A 82 -1.63 1.35 -7.30
C ALA A 82 -0.15 1.74 -7.40
N PRO A 83 0.47 1.64 -8.59
CA PRO A 83 1.87 1.99 -8.76
C PRO A 83 2.08 3.50 -8.57
N VAL A 84 3.19 3.84 -7.94
CA VAL A 84 3.63 5.23 -7.78
C VAL A 84 4.57 5.56 -8.92
N SER A 85 4.30 6.67 -9.61
CA SER A 85 5.22 7.19 -10.63
C SER A 85 6.65 7.32 -10.09
N ALA A 86 7.64 6.87 -10.86
CA ALA A 86 9.06 7.03 -10.54
C ALA A 86 9.45 8.51 -10.35
N GLU A 87 8.74 9.42 -11.03
CA GLU A 87 8.98 10.86 -10.90
C GLU A 87 8.41 11.49 -9.63
N SER A 88 7.52 10.77 -8.93
CA SER A 88 6.93 11.22 -7.67
C SER A 88 7.99 11.41 -6.60
N ILE A 89 7.84 12.49 -5.81
CA ILE A 89 8.65 12.75 -4.61
C ILE A 89 8.59 11.56 -3.64
N ILE A 90 7.47 10.84 -3.60
CA ILE A 90 7.29 9.68 -2.72
C ILE A 90 8.21 8.54 -3.17
N CYS A 91 8.20 8.20 -4.46
CA CYS A 91 9.06 7.14 -5.00
C CYS A 91 10.54 7.51 -4.80
N LYS A 92 10.95 8.71 -5.25
CA LYS A 92 12.33 9.20 -5.14
C LYS A 92 12.86 9.20 -3.70
N LYS A 93 12.02 9.56 -2.72
CA LYS A 93 12.44 9.62 -1.31
C LYS A 93 12.37 8.28 -0.60
N CYS A 94 11.28 7.52 -0.80
CA CYS A 94 11.03 6.30 -0.03
C CYS A 94 11.76 5.08 -0.59
N MET A 95 12.18 5.13 -1.86
CA MET A 95 12.87 4.02 -2.54
C MET A 95 14.33 4.33 -2.87
N ALA A 96 14.86 5.42 -2.31
CA ALA A 96 16.26 5.81 -2.52
C ALA A 96 17.22 4.68 -2.15
N GLY A 97 18.21 4.43 -3.02
CA GLY A 97 19.26 3.43 -2.80
C GLY A 97 18.87 1.98 -3.07
N GLN A 98 17.73 1.72 -3.74
CA GLN A 98 17.33 0.38 -4.16
C GLN A 98 17.75 0.11 -5.62
N ASP A 99 18.24 -1.11 -5.89
CA ASP A 99 18.72 -1.55 -7.23
C ASP A 99 17.65 -1.39 -8.33
N THR A 100 16.40 -1.69 -8.00
CA THR A 100 15.23 -1.37 -8.83
C THR A 100 14.38 -0.38 -8.04
N THR A 101 14.25 0.83 -8.54
CA THR A 101 13.44 1.86 -7.87
C THR A 101 12.00 1.76 -8.37
N PHE A 102 11.11 1.24 -7.52
CA PHE A 102 9.67 1.28 -7.73
C PHE A 102 8.95 1.33 -6.40
N ALA A 103 7.75 1.91 -6.40
CA ALA A 103 6.89 1.98 -5.23
C ALA A 103 5.46 1.66 -5.63
N VAL A 104 4.74 0.95 -4.75
CA VAL A 104 3.34 0.58 -4.95
C VAL A 104 2.56 0.88 -3.67
N TRP A 105 1.46 1.62 -3.79
CA TRP A 105 0.49 1.73 -2.72
C TRP A 105 -0.27 0.43 -2.60
N ARG A 106 -0.33 -0.12 -1.39
CA ARG A 106 -1.15 -1.27 -1.04
C ARG A 106 -2.27 -0.82 -0.11
N LEU A 107 -3.50 -1.05 -0.54
CA LEU A 107 -4.71 -0.91 0.27
C LEU A 107 -5.26 -2.30 0.54
N LEU A 108 -5.17 -2.76 1.78
CA LEU A 108 -5.73 -4.04 2.20
C LEU A 108 -7.04 -3.81 2.94
N PHE A 109 -8.11 -4.43 2.44
CA PHE A 109 -9.45 -4.35 2.96
C PHE A 109 -9.86 -5.68 3.59
N ASN A 110 -10.43 -5.61 4.80
CA ASN A 110 -11.11 -6.74 5.41
C ASN A 110 -12.62 -6.58 5.23
N LYS A 111 -13.23 -7.42 4.39
CA LYS A 111 -14.66 -7.38 4.10
C LYS A 111 -15.50 -7.43 5.38
N LYS A 112 -15.10 -8.24 6.36
CA LYS A 112 -15.83 -8.37 7.63
C LYS A 112 -15.77 -7.08 8.45
N GLU A 113 -14.63 -6.40 8.48
CA GLU A 113 -14.50 -5.13 9.22
C GLU A 113 -15.32 -4.02 8.56
N ILE A 114 -15.31 -3.95 7.23
CA ILE A 114 -16.11 -2.98 6.47
C ILE A 114 -17.60 -3.23 6.71
N ILE A 115 -18.07 -4.48 6.60
CA ILE A 115 -19.48 -4.82 6.84
C ILE A 115 -19.89 -4.48 8.28
N ARG A 116 -19.03 -4.71 9.28
CA ARG A 116 -19.31 -4.36 10.69
C ARG A 116 -19.41 -2.86 10.93
N LYS A 117 -18.83 -2.03 10.07
CA LYS A 117 -18.92 -0.56 10.14
C LYS A 117 -20.20 -0.01 9.55
N LEU A 118 -20.93 -0.81 8.76
CA LEU A 118 -22.27 -0.46 8.33
C LEU A 118 -23.18 -0.47 9.56
N ASP A 119 -23.70 0.70 9.93
CA ASP A 119 -24.73 0.79 10.95
C ASP A 119 -26.04 0.29 10.35
N ALA A 120 -26.51 -0.88 10.79
CA ALA A 120 -27.76 -1.47 10.33
C ALA A 120 -28.98 -0.56 10.57
N LYS A 121 -28.88 0.43 11.48
CA LYS A 121 -29.92 1.44 11.69
C LYS A 121 -30.00 2.45 10.56
N GLN A 122 -28.90 2.67 9.82
CA GLN A 122 -28.88 3.50 8.61
C GLN A 122 -29.48 2.78 7.38
N LEU A 123 -29.73 1.48 7.49
CA LEU A 123 -30.32 0.65 6.43
C LEU A 123 -31.83 0.45 6.59
N LYS A 124 -32.45 1.05 7.61
CA LYS A 124 -33.90 0.99 7.82
C LYS A 124 -34.50 2.34 7.43
N ASP A 125 -35.40 2.31 6.45
CA ASP A 125 -36.42 3.33 6.27
C ASP A 125 -37.50 3.21 7.37
#